data_AF-A0A939IT87-F1
#
_entry.id   AF-A0A939IT87-F1
#
_cell.length_a   1.000
_cell.length_b   1.000
_cell.length_c   1.000
_cell.angle_alpha   90.00
_cell.angle_beta   90.00
_cell.angle_gamma   90.00
#
_symmetry.space_group_name_H-M   'P 1'
#
loop_
_entity.id
_entity.type
_entity.pdbx_description
1 polymer ?
#
loop_
_entity_poly.entity_id
_entity_poly.type
_entity_poly.pdbx_seq_one_letter_code
_entity_poly.pdbx_strand_id
1 'polypeptide(L)'
;MSSVSTLYGNIDSRLFERCKTIRLLVCDVDGIFSDGRIYLGNAGEELKAFHTRDGYGVKALMKIGVEVAVITGRRSRIVEDRMRALGV
;
A
#
# COMPACT_ATOMS: atom_id res chain seq x y z
N MET A 1 1.31 23.88 18.58
CA MET A 1 0.87 23.21 17.33
C MET A 1 -0.41 22.46 17.65
N SER A 2 -1.49 22.69 16.92
CA SER A 2 -2.74 21.95 17.09
C SER A 2 -2.58 20.53 16.55
N SER A 3 -2.93 19.53 17.36
CA SER A 3 -2.86 18.11 17.01
C SER A 3 -4.25 17.52 16.83
N VAL A 4 -4.33 16.46 16.01
CA VAL A 4 -5.53 15.66 15.79
C VAL A 4 -5.22 14.23 16.25
N SER A 5 -6.08 13.66 17.10
CA SER A 5 -5.96 12.26 17.54
C SER A 5 -6.48 11.31 16.46
N THR A 6 -5.70 10.27 16.16
CA THR A 6 -6.04 9.22 15.20
C THR A 6 -5.96 7.84 15.87
N LEU A 7 -6.34 6.78 15.15
CA LEU A 7 -6.25 5.40 15.65
C LEU A 7 -4.80 4.95 15.95
N TYR A 8 -3.79 5.64 15.41
CA TYR A 8 -2.37 5.30 15.55
C TYR A 8 -1.57 6.35 16.34
N GLY A 9 -2.25 7.32 16.96
CA GLY A 9 -1.64 8.40 17.74
C GLY A 9 -1.96 9.80 17.20
N ASN A 10 -1.32 10.80 17.78
CA ASN A 10 -1.56 12.21 17.45
C ASN A 10 -0.71 12.64 16.25
N ILE A 11 -1.31 13.38 15.32
CA ILE A 11 -0.58 14.02 14.21
C ILE A 11 -0.85 15.52 14.18
N ASP A 12 0.01 16.28 13.50
CA ASP A 12 -0.19 17.72 13.29
C ASP A 12 -1.45 17.98 12.45
N SER A 13 -2.27 18.93 12.89
CA SER A 13 -3.51 19.30 12.20
C SER A 13 -3.30 19.73 10.74
N ARG A 14 -2.18 20.38 10.39
CA ARG A 14 -1.88 20.76 9.01
C ARG A 14 -1.64 19.53 8.14
N LEU A 15 -1.02 18.49 8.68
CA LEU A 15 -0.86 17.21 7.97
C LEU A 15 -2.22 16.56 7.73
N PHE A 16 -3.08 16.53 8.75
CA PHE A 16 -4.44 15.98 8.62
C PHE A 16 -5.24 16.67 7.51
N GLU A 17 -5.21 18.00 7.45
CA GLU A 17 -5.89 18.75 6.38
C GLU A 17 -5.30 18.48 4.99
N ARG A 18 -3.97 18.30 4.88
CA ARG A 18 -3.33 17.91 3.60
C ARG A 18 -3.77 16.51 3.14
N CYS A 19 -3.95 15.57 4.04
CA CYS A 19 -4.38 14.22 3.67
C CYS A 19 -5.80 14.19 3.06
N LYS A 20 -6.69 15.12 3.44
CA LYS A 20 -8.06 15.19 2.92
C LYS A 20 -8.13 15.51 1.42
N THR A 21 -7.10 16.13 0.86
CA THR A 21 -7.09 16.55 -0.55
C THR A 21 -6.40 15.54 -1.47
N ILE A 22 -5.89 14.43 -0.94
CA ILE A 22 -5.23 13.38 -1.72
C ILE A 22 -6.24 12.74 -2.67
N ARG A 23 -5.87 12.66 -3.95
CA ARG A 23 -6.63 11.99 -5.02
C ARG A 23 -5.90 10.77 -5.60
N LEU A 24 -4.60 10.64 -5.33
CA LEU A 24 -3.76 9.55 -5.80
C LEU A 24 -2.81 9.11 -4.66
N LEU A 25 -2.78 7.82 -4.39
CA LEU A 25 -1.79 7.17 -3.53
C LEU A 25 -0.86 6.31 -4.38
N VAL A 26 0.43 6.63 -4.38
CA VAL A 26 1.46 5.83 -5.06
C VAL A 26 2.32 5.12 -4.02
N CYS A 27 2.47 3.81 -4.15
CA CYS A 27 3.24 3.00 -3.22
C CYS A 27 4.36 2.24 -3.93
N ASP A 28 5.49 2.07 -3.26
CA ASP A 28 6.39 0.95 -3.56
C ASP A 28 5.78 -0.37 -3.05
N VAL A 29 6.38 -1.49 -3.43
CA VAL A 29 5.97 -2.84 -3.01
C VAL A 29 6.86 -3.33 -1.88
N ASP A 30 8.17 -3.42 -2.12
CA ASP A 30 9.07 -4.15 -1.24
C ASP A 30 9.46 -3.34 -0.02
N GLY A 31 8.99 -3.78 1.15
CA GLY A 31 9.12 -3.02 2.41
C GLY A 31 7.94 -2.07 2.68
N ILE A 32 6.95 -2.00 1.79
CA ILE A 32 5.69 -1.27 2.02
C ILE A 32 4.52 -2.25 2.05
N PHE A 33 4.20 -2.86 0.91
CA PHE A 33 3.14 -3.88 0.81
C PHE A 33 3.62 -5.26 1.29
N SER A 34 4.93 -5.49 1.24
CA SER A 34 5.59 -6.64 1.85
C SER A 34 6.44 -6.20 3.04
N ASP A 35 6.92 -7.18 3.80
CA ASP A 35 7.91 -6.97 4.86
C ASP A 35 9.35 -6.81 4.32
N GLY A 36 9.51 -6.61 3.00
CA GLY A 36 10.79 -6.48 2.32
C GLY A 36 11.52 -7.80 2.07
N ARG A 37 10.95 -8.94 2.50
CA ARG A 37 11.55 -10.26 2.27
C ARG A 37 11.16 -10.81 0.90
N ILE A 38 12.10 -11.55 0.33
CA ILE A 38 11.90 -12.34 -0.88
C ILE A 38 12.28 -13.77 -0.55
N TYR A 39 11.34 -14.68 -0.67
CA TYR A 39 11.57 -16.10 -0.42
C TYR A 39 11.86 -16.77 -1.75
N LEU A 40 13.00 -17.44 -1.85
CA LEU A 40 13.45 -18.12 -3.06
C LEU A 40 13.49 -19.63 -2.82
N GLY A 41 12.92 -20.40 -3.73
CA GLY A 41 12.96 -21.86 -3.73
C GLY A 41 14.12 -22.40 -4.57
N ASN A 42 14.50 -23.66 -4.32
CA ASN A 42 15.60 -24.33 -5.01
C ASN A 42 15.29 -24.64 -6.49
N ALA A 43 14.02 -24.56 -6.91
CA ALA A 43 13.59 -24.78 -8.28
C ALA A 43 13.17 -23.48 -8.99
N GLY A 44 13.55 -22.31 -8.44
CA GLY A 44 13.29 -21.00 -9.04
C GLY A 44 11.96 -20.38 -8.62
N GLU A 45 11.29 -20.91 -7.60
CA GLU A 45 10.11 -20.29 -7.01
C GLU A 45 10.47 -18.95 -6.35
N GLU A 46 9.61 -17.94 -6.49
CA GLU A 46 9.66 -16.70 -5.72
C GLU A 46 8.33 -16.57 -4.95
N LEU A 47 8.39 -16.21 -3.66
CA LEU A 47 7.21 -15.86 -2.87
C LEU A 47 7.39 -14.49 -2.22
N LYS A 48 6.27 -13.78 -2.09
CA LYS A 48 6.17 -12.49 -1.39
C LYS A 48 4.91 -12.49 -0.53
N ALA A 49 5.04 -12.05 0.72
CA ALA A 49 3.91 -11.93 1.62
C ALA A 49 3.27 -10.54 1.49
N PHE A 50 1.94 -10.50 1.57
CA PHE A 50 1.14 -9.27 1.61
C PHE A 50 0.18 -9.31 2.79
N HIS A 51 -0.13 -8.17 3.39
CA HIS A 51 -1.07 -8.11 4.49
C HIS A 51 -2.52 -7.95 3.99
N THR A 52 -3.46 -8.69 4.59
CA THR A 52 -4.89 -8.64 4.22
C THR A 52 -5.55 -7.31 4.56
N ARG A 53 -5.27 -6.75 5.75
CA ARG A 53 -5.69 -5.40 6.17
C ARG A 53 -5.32 -4.30 5.16
N ASP A 54 -4.15 -4.39 4.52
CA ASP A 54 -3.75 -3.40 3.50
C ASP A 54 -4.67 -3.47 2.28
N GLY A 55 -5.08 -4.68 1.88
CA GLY A 55 -6.05 -4.87 0.81
C GLY A 55 -7.39 -4.20 1.09
N TYR A 56 -7.87 -4.25 2.33
CA TYR A 56 -9.07 -3.51 2.75
C TYR A 56 -8.87 -2.00 2.64
N GLY A 57 -7.74 -1.48 3.13
CA GLY A 57 -7.41 -0.05 3.06
C GLY A 57 -7.37 0.47 1.63
N VAL A 58 -6.71 -0.26 0.73
CA VAL A 58 -6.65 0.07 -0.71
C VAL A 58 -8.04 0.12 -1.32
N LYS A 59 -8.86 -0.92 -1.11
CA LYS A 59 -10.24 -0.95 -1.62
C LYS A 59 -11.10 0.17 -1.04
N ALA A 60 -10.92 0.53 0.22
CA ALA A 60 -11.65 1.63 0.86
C ALA A 60 -11.30 2.99 0.24
N LEU A 61 -10.01 3.24 -0.05
CA LEU A 61 -9.55 4.44 -0.76
C LEU A 61 -10.14 4.52 -2.18
N MET A 62 -10.06 3.43 -2.93
CA MET A 62 -10.61 3.38 -4.28
C MET A 62 -12.13 3.62 -4.30
N LYS A 63 -12.85 3.10 -3.30
CA LYS A 63 -14.31 3.30 -3.17
C LYS A 63 -14.70 4.77 -3.01
N ILE A 64 -13.84 5.59 -2.41
CA ILE A 64 -14.08 7.03 -2.25
C ILE A 64 -13.45 7.86 -3.39
N GLY A 65 -13.00 7.22 -4.46
CA GLY A 65 -12.46 7.88 -5.65
C GLY A 65 -11.01 8.32 -5.52
N VAL A 66 -10.24 7.75 -4.59
CA VAL A 66 -8.78 7.92 -4.54
C VAL A 66 -8.16 6.84 -5.42
N GLU A 67 -7.45 7.25 -6.46
CA GLU A 67 -6.68 6.35 -7.30
C GLU A 67 -5.50 5.76 -6.53
N VAL A 68 -5.15 4.52 -6.83
CA VAL A 68 -4.01 3.85 -6.24
C VAL A 68 -3.11 3.38 -7.38
N ALA A 69 -1.81 3.59 -7.24
CA ALA A 69 -0.80 3.12 -8.20
C ALA A 69 0.38 2.51 -7.46
N VAL A 70 1.10 1.64 -8.15
CA VAL A 70 2.29 0.98 -7.62
C VAL A 70 3.49 1.18 -8.55
N ILE A 71 4.61 1.59 -7.98
CA ILE A 71 5.89 1.73 -8.70
C ILE A 71 6.93 0.95 -7.92
N THR A 72 7.50 -0.08 -8.53
CA THR A 72 8.54 -0.91 -7.90
C THR A 72 9.68 -1.22 -8.86
N GLY A 73 10.89 -1.36 -8.32
CA GLY A 73 12.08 -1.68 -9.11
C GLY A 73 12.16 -3.16 -9.53
N ARG A 74 11.35 -4.05 -8.93
CA ARG A 74 11.31 -5.47 -9.28
C ARG A 74 10.11 -5.79 -10.15
N ARG A 75 10.30 -6.70 -11.12
CA ARG A 75 9.22 -7.23 -11.93
C ARG A 75 8.92 -8.67 -11.51
N SER A 76 7.70 -8.93 -11.05
CA SER A 76 7.24 -10.31 -10.79
C SER A 76 5.74 -10.45 -11.02
N ARG A 77 5.32 -11.63 -11.48
CA ARG A 77 3.89 -11.97 -11.66
C ARG A 77 3.11 -11.87 -10.36
N ILE A 78 3.77 -12.12 -9.22
CA ILE A 78 3.20 -12.01 -7.88
C ILE A 78 2.63 -10.61 -7.62
N VAL A 79 3.37 -9.56 -8.03
CA VAL A 79 2.92 -8.17 -7.88
C VAL A 79 1.76 -7.90 -8.83
N GLU A 80 1.87 -8.31 -10.10
CA GLU A 80 0.81 -8.13 -11.11
C GLU A 80 -0.51 -8.78 -10.67
N ASP A 81 -0.47 -10.03 -10.19
CA ASP A 81 -1.64 -10.77 -9.73
C ASP A 81 -2.26 -10.15 -8.48
N ARG A 82 -1.42 -9.71 -7.53
CA ARG A 82 -1.90 -9.06 -6.31
C ARG A 82 -2.59 -7.73 -6.62
N MET A 83 -1.99 -6.87 -7.45
CA MET A 83 -2.56 -5.57 -7.79
C MET A 83 -3.84 -5.72 -8.62
N ARG A 84 -3.86 -6.66 -9.57
CA ARG A 84 -5.07 -7.02 -10.32
C ARG A 84 -6.22 -7.46 -9.40
N ALA A 85 -5.94 -8.30 -8.40
CA ALA A 85 -6.96 -8.70 -7.41
C ALA A 85 -7.48 -7.51 -6.59
N LEU A 86 -6.63 -6.51 -6.33
CA LEU A 86 -7.02 -5.26 -5.68
C LEU A 86 -7.68 -4.26 -6.63
N GLY A 87 -7.70 -4.52 -7.94
CA GLY A 87 -8.23 -3.61 -8.95
C GLY A 87 -7.36 -2.37 -9.18
N VAL A 88 -6.09 -2.46 -8.79
CA VAL A 88 -5.04 -1.47 -9.00
C VAL A 88 -4.36 -1.74 -10.33
#